data_AF-A0A944JV24-F1
#
_entry.id   AF-A0A944JV24-F1
#
_cell.length_a   1.000
_cell.length_b   1.000
_cell.length_c   1.000
_cell.angle_alpha   90.00
_cell.angle_beta   90.00
_cell.angle_gamma   90.00
#
_symmetry.space_group_name_H-M   'P 1'
#
loop_
_entity.id
_entity.type
_entity.pdbx_description
1 polymer ?
#
loop_
_entity_poly.entity_id
_entity_poly.type
_entity_poly.pdbx_seq_one_letter_code
_entity_poly.pdbx_strand_id
1 'polypeptide(L)' 'MHESFNPAGPARPSAAEANEAIRHLVETRVDGEWPSEAYEFLLAEWAAASRAEVAAAQ' A
#
# COMPACT_ATOMS: atom_id res chain seq x y z
N MET A 1 29.70 7.08 17.26
CA MET A 1 28.51 6.26 16.99
C MET A 1 27.73 7.02 15.93
N HIS A 2 27.69 6.54 14.68
CA HIS A 2 26.96 7.24 13.61
C HIS A 2 25.53 6.72 13.63
N GLU A 3 24.65 7.40 14.36
CA GLU A 3 23.20 7.22 14.22
C GLU A 3 22.84 7.68 12.81
N SER A 4 22.66 6.69 11.93
CA SER A 4 22.13 6.92 10.60
C SER A 4 20.66 7.29 10.79
N PHE A 5 20.37 8.59 10.90
CA PHE A 5 19.03 9.11 10.73
C PHE A 5 18.56 8.70 9.35
N ASN A 6 17.81 7.60 9.27
CA ASN A 6 17.09 7.27 8.06
C ASN A 6 15.96 8.30 7.97
N PRO A 7 15.98 9.24 7.02
CA PRO A 7 14.85 10.11 6.84
C PRO A 7 13.71 9.21 6.40
N ALA A 8 12.75 9.00 7.29
CA ALA A 8 11.43 8.57 6.88
C ALA A 8 10.90 9.69 5.95
N GLY A 9 11.25 9.59 4.67
CA GLY A 9 10.51 10.22 3.60
C GLY A 9 9.04 9.84 3.74
N PRO A 10 8.11 10.55 3.07
CA PRO A 10 6.67 10.35 3.24
C PRO A 10 6.41 8.85 3.26
N ALA A 11 6.03 8.35 4.43
CA ALA A 11 5.97 6.92 4.68
C ALA A 11 5.01 6.37 3.64
N ARG A 12 5.53 5.63 2.66
CA ARG A 12 4.67 4.90 1.74
C ARG A 12 3.65 4.14 2.59
N PRO A 13 2.38 4.10 2.17
CA PRO A 13 1.38 3.37 2.93
C PRO A 13 1.87 1.95 3.17
N SER A 14 1.73 1.49 4.40
CA SER A 14 1.99 0.10 4.77
C SER A 14 1.12 -0.85 3.93
N ALA A 15 1.51 -2.11 3.86
CA ALA A 15 0.70 -3.12 3.19
C ALA A 15 -0.70 -3.23 3.81
N ALA A 16 -0.83 -2.96 5.11
CA ALA A 16 -2.13 -2.95 5.78
C ALA A 16 -3.01 -1.79 5.28
N GLU A 17 -2.48 -0.57 5.21
CA GLU A 17 -3.20 0.61 4.74
C GLU A 17 -3.60 0.49 3.27
N ALA A 18 -2.70 0.01 2.41
CA ALA A 18 -3.02 -0.25 1.00
C ALA A 18 -4.14 -1.29 0.86
N ASN A 19 -4.13 -2.36 1.68
CA ASN A 19 -5.20 -3.36 1.69
C ASN A 19 -6.54 -2.80 2.18
N GLU A 20 -6.54 -1.90 3.16
CA GLU A 20 -7.76 -1.22 3.63
C GLU A 20 -8.36 -0.34 2.54
N ALA A 21 -7.52 0.43 1.84
CA ALA A 21 -7.94 1.23 0.69
C ALA A 21 -8.54 0.36 -0.43
N ILE A 22 -7.95 -0.81 -0.70
CA ILE A 22 -8.51 -1.77 -1.66
C ILE A 22 -9.89 -2.25 -1.21
N ARG A 23 -10.07 -2.62 0.06
CA ARG A 23 -11.37 -3.06 0.59
C ARG A 23 -12.41 -1.96 0.48
N HIS A 24 -12.08 -0.75 0.90
CA HIS A 24 -12.96 0.40 0.80
C HIS A 24 -13.36 0.66 -0.66
N LEU A 25 -12.42 0.65 -1.60
CA LEU A 25 -12.70 0.83 -3.03
C LEU A 25 -13.73 -0.19 -3.55
N VAL A 26 -13.59 -1.45 -3.14
CA VAL A 26 -14.50 -2.54 -3.52
C VAL A 26 -15.88 -2.39 -2.86
N GLU A 27 -15.92 -1.96 -1.60
CA GLU A 27 -17.15 -1.81 -0.81
C GLU A 27 -17.97 -0.59 -1.24
N THR A 28 -17.33 0.52 -1.61
CA THR A 28 -18.01 1.77 -1.98
C THR A 28 -18.39 1.88 -3.44
N ARG A 29 -18.17 0.85 -4.26
CA ARG A 29 -18.59 0.85 -5.67
C ARG A 29 -20.13 0.88 -5.72
N VAL A 30 -20.70 1.86 -6.41
CA VAL A 30 -22.15 2.10 -6.42
C VAL A 30 -22.82 1.56 -7.70
N ASP A 31 -22.08 1.49 -8.80
CA ASP A 31 -22.68 1.32 -10.14
C ASP A 31 -22.31 0.00 -10.84
N GLY A 32 -21.72 -0.96 -10.11
CA GLY A 32 -21.28 -2.25 -10.67
C GLY A 32 -20.10 -2.16 -11.64
N GLU A 33 -19.68 -0.94 -12.02
CA GLU A 33 -18.45 -0.68 -12.74
C GLU A 33 -17.25 -0.95 -11.83
N TRP A 34 -16.26 -1.66 -12.38
CA TRP A 34 -15.04 -1.98 -11.66
C TRP A 34 -14.03 -0.84 -11.82
N PRO A 35 -13.55 -0.21 -10.72
CA PRO A 35 -12.56 0.86 -10.79
C PRO A 35 -11.16 0.28 -11.02
N SER A 36 -10.91 -0.24 -12.23
CA SER A 36 -9.70 -0.98 -12.58
C SER A 36 -8.42 -0.18 -12.32
N GLU A 37 -8.36 1.08 -12.76
CA GLU A 37 -7.17 1.93 -12.61
C GLU A 37 -6.82 2.17 -11.14
N ALA A 38 -7.80 2.55 -10.32
CA ALA A 38 -7.59 2.77 -8.89
C ALA A 38 -7.22 1.47 -8.16
N TYR A 39 -7.84 0.35 -8.55
CA TYR A 39 -7.54 -0.95 -7.99
C TYR A 39 -6.12 -1.43 -8.33
N GLU A 40 -5.69 -1.29 -9.59
CA GLU A 40 -4.35 -1.66 -10.06
C GLU A 40 -3.27 -0.80 -9.39
N PHE A 41 -3.52 0.49 -9.23
CA PHE A 41 -2.62 1.38 -8.48
C PHE A 41 -2.44 0.91 -7.04
N LEU A 42 -3.54 0.63 -6.33
CA LEU A 42 -3.48 0.17 -4.95
C LEU A 42 -2.84 -1.21 -4.82
N LEU A 43 -3.03 -2.10 -5.81
CA LEU A 43 -2.32 -3.39 -5.86
C LEU A 43 -0.80 -3.22 -6.01
N ALA A 44 -0.36 -2.28 -6.83
CA ALA A 44 1.06 -1.99 -7.02
C ALA A 44 1.69 -1.45 -5.72
N GLU A 45 1.01 -0.52 -5.04
CA GLU A 45 1.44 0.02 -3.74
C GLU A 45 1.46 -1.08 -2.66
N TRP A 46 0.40 -1.89 -2.57
CA TRP A 46 0.34 -3.03 -1.65
C TRP A 46 1.48 -4.02 -1.88
N ALA A 47 1.75 -4.37 -3.14
CA ALA A 47 2.80 -5.32 -3.48
C ALA A 47 4.20 -4.76 -3.18
N ALA A 48 4.41 -3.45 -3.39
CA ALA A 48 5.66 -2.78 -3.03
C ALA A 48 5.87 -2.77 -1.52
N ALA A 49 4.86 -2.38 -0.75
CA ALA A 49 4.91 -2.36 0.71
C ALA A 49 5.10 -3.77 1.28
N SER A 50 4.34 -4.75 0.79
CA SER A 50 4.43 -6.15 1.23
C SER A 50 5.82 -6.74 1.01
N ARG A 51 6.45 -6.47 -0.14
CA ARG A 51 7.83 -6.92 -0.38
C ARG A 51 8.83 -6.25 0.55
N ALA A 52 8.68 -4.95 0.83
CA ALA A 52 9.55 -4.23 1.75
C ALA A 52 9.41 -4.75 3.19
N GLU A 53 8.18 -4.98 3.65
CA GLU A 53 7.90 -5.53 4.98
C GLU A 53 8.43 -6.96 5.14
N VAL A 54 8.22 -7.83 4.14
CA VAL A 54 8.78 -9.19 4.14
C VAL A 54 10.31 -9.14 4.17
N ALA A 55 10.94 -8.29 3.37
CA ALA A 55 12.39 -8.14 3.38
C ALA A 55 12.94 -7.61 4.71
N ALA A 56 12.18 -6.75 5.41
CA ALA A 56 12.54 -6.23 6.72
C ALA A 56 12.34 -7.26 7.86
N ALA A 57 11.50 -8.28 7.64
CA ALA A 57 11.21 -9.33 8.61
C ALA A 57 12.12 -10.57 8.49
N GLN A 58 13.02 -10.61 7.50
CA GLN A 58 14.03 -11.66 7.29
C GLN A 58 15.34 -11.33 8.01
#